data_AF-A0A7J2LWG5-F1
#
_entry.id   AF-A0A7J2LWG5-F1
#
_cell.length_a   1.000
_cell.length_b   1.000
_cell.length_c   1.000
_cell.angle_alpha   90.00
_cell.angle_beta   90.00
_cell.angle_gamma   90.00
#
_symmetry.space_group_name_H-M   'P 1'
#
loop_
_entity.id
_entity.type
_entity.pdbx_description
1 polymer ?
#
loop_
_entity_poly.entity_id
_entity_poly.type
_entity_poly.pdbx_seq_one_letter_code
_entity_poly.pdbx_strand_id
1 'polypeptide(L)'
;MAIKDIKKEELVDIVRYLGAEDLKFLDSLRRKRWILGIVFNIAGLGIMIGAILYANMAGVQGWMWFLFGLFIGSLLMREGGVAIQESRSIAIPGGGRYKVFVKLTCSNPDCGYIEIRERKDGEYVGQVLDATCPKCGSKLVISAIFSEPEKKIKTIGMPILPTMGQVSLIRLLGYYILDLFSPFKMAFRLVKRGFKREKEEH
;
A
#
# COMPACT_ATOMS: atom_id res chain seq x y z
N MET A 1 21.54 8.55 37.67
CA MET A 1 20.36 7.81 37.15
C MET A 1 19.19 8.79 37.02
N ALA A 2 18.26 8.54 36.10
CA ALA A 2 16.89 9.08 36.10
C ALA A 2 16.56 10.47 35.48
N ILE A 3 17.06 10.78 34.27
CA ILE A 3 16.37 11.77 33.38
C ILE A 3 16.16 11.21 31.96
N LYS A 4 16.88 10.15 31.54
CA LYS A 4 16.78 9.60 30.18
C LYS A 4 15.64 8.62 29.95
N ASP A 5 15.12 7.99 31.00
CA ASP A 5 14.15 6.91 30.86
C ASP A 5 12.70 7.40 30.80
N ILE A 6 12.38 8.53 31.46
CA ILE A 6 11.04 9.14 31.47
C ILE A 6 10.57 9.57 30.07
N LYS A 7 11.50 9.97 29.18
CA LYS A 7 11.16 10.33 27.79
C LYS A 7 10.86 9.14 26.90
N LYS A 8 11.35 7.93 27.23
CA LYS A 8 11.15 6.75 26.36
C LYS A 8 9.73 6.21 26.49
N GLU A 9 9.19 6.12 27.70
CA GLU A 9 7.83 5.61 27.94
C GLU A 9 6.80 6.55 27.31
N GLU A 10 6.92 7.86 27.50
CA GLU A 10 6.06 8.86 26.86
C GLU A 10 6.12 8.80 25.32
N LEU A 11 7.32 8.65 24.73
CA LEU A 11 7.48 8.48 23.28
C LEU A 11 6.82 7.19 22.77
N VAL A 12 6.94 6.08 23.52
CA VAL A 12 6.32 4.80 23.16
C VAL A 12 4.80 4.92 23.19
N ASP A 13 4.24 5.61 24.18
CA ASP A 13 2.79 5.81 24.29
C ASP A 13 2.26 6.76 23.21
N ILE A 14 2.99 7.84 22.87
CA ILE A 14 2.63 8.72 21.76
C ILE A 14 2.64 7.96 20.42
N VAL A 15 3.67 7.14 20.16
CA VAL A 15 3.74 6.33 18.93
C VAL A 15 2.63 5.29 18.88
N ARG A 16 2.29 4.65 20.00
CA ARG A 16 1.15 3.72 20.09
C ARG A 16 -0.18 4.41 19.86
N TYR A 17 -0.36 5.60 20.44
CA TYR A 17 -1.58 6.39 20.31
C TYR A 17 -1.78 6.86 18.86
N LEU A 18 -0.74 7.45 18.26
CA LEU A 18 -0.75 7.86 16.85
C LEU A 18 -1.00 6.67 15.91
N GLY A 19 -0.32 5.54 16.16
CA GLY A 19 -0.54 4.31 15.39
C GLY A 19 -1.96 3.75 15.53
N ALA A 20 -2.56 3.86 16.72
CA ALA A 20 -3.92 3.39 16.95
C ALA A 20 -4.99 4.26 16.25
N GLU A 21 -4.80 5.58 16.22
CA GLU A 21 -5.69 6.48 15.47
C GLU A 21 -5.61 6.25 13.96
N ASP A 22 -4.40 6.09 13.41
CA ASP A 22 -4.20 5.78 11.99
C ASP A 22 -4.82 4.43 11.60
N LEU A 23 -4.66 3.40 12.45
CA LEU A 23 -5.29 2.10 12.22
C LEU A 23 -6.82 2.20 12.24
N LYS A 24 -7.40 2.94 13.20
CA LYS A 24 -8.85 3.19 13.23
C LYS A 24 -9.34 3.94 11.98
N PHE A 25 -8.57 4.92 11.51
CA PHE A 25 -8.89 5.67 10.30
C PHE A 25 -8.88 4.75 9.07
N LEU A 26 -7.84 3.93 8.90
CA LEU A 26 -7.71 2.97 7.80
C LEU A 26 -8.83 1.92 7.82
N ASP A 27 -9.17 1.40 9.00
CA ASP A 27 -10.28 0.47 9.16
C ASP A 27 -11.63 1.11 8.79
N SER A 28 -11.81 2.39 9.13
CA SER A 28 -13.01 3.15 8.75
C SER A 28 -13.11 3.33 7.23
N LEU A 29 -11.99 3.63 6.55
CA LEU A 29 -11.94 3.76 5.09
C LEU A 29 -12.19 2.44 4.39
N ARG A 30 -11.56 1.36 4.87
CA ARG A 30 -11.77 0.00 4.39
C ARG A 30 -13.25 -0.39 4.47
N ARG A 31 -13.87 -0.19 5.64
CA ARG A 31 -15.28 -0.52 5.86
C ARG A 31 -16.19 0.28 4.92
N LYS A 32 -15.97 1.59 4.78
CA LYS A 32 -16.76 2.45 3.88
C LYS A 32 -16.65 2.01 2.42
N ARG A 33 -15.44 1.74 1.91
CA ARG A 33 -15.24 1.29 0.52
C ARG A 33 -15.84 -0.08 0.26
N TRP A 34 -15.71 -1.00 1.22
CA TRP A 34 -16.31 -2.33 1.11
C TRP A 34 -17.83 -2.26 1.07
N ILE A 35 -18.46 -1.47 1.94
CA ILE A 35 -19.91 -1.23 1.93
C ILE A 35 -20.34 -0.60 0.60
N LEU A 36 -19.64 0.44 0.15
CA LEU A 36 -19.94 1.13 -1.11
C LEU A 36 -19.86 0.17 -2.31
N GLY A 37 -18.83 -0.68 -2.35
CA GLY A 37 -18.68 -1.70 -3.39
C GLY A 37 -19.80 -2.75 -3.38
N ILE A 38 -20.28 -3.15 -2.20
CA ILE A 38 -21.45 -4.05 -2.08
C ILE A 38 -22.72 -3.35 -2.58
N VAL A 39 -22.95 -2.11 -2.16
CA VAL A 39 -24.13 -1.34 -2.59
C VAL A 39 -24.16 -1.20 -4.11
N PHE A 40 -23.04 -0.87 -4.75
CA PHE A 40 -22.96 -0.77 -6.21
C PHE A 40 -23.16 -2.11 -6.92
N ASN A 41 -22.64 -3.21 -6.37
CA ASN A 41 -22.88 -4.53 -6.95
C ASN A 41 -24.36 -4.94 -6.85
N ILE A 42 -25.01 -4.72 -5.69
CA ILE A 42 -26.44 -5.02 -5.51
C ILE A 42 -27.29 -4.13 -6.43
N ALA A 43 -27.00 -2.83 -6.51
CA ALA A 43 -27.72 -1.91 -7.38
C ALA A 43 -27.55 -2.28 -8.86
N GLY A 44 -26.33 -2.59 -9.30
CA GLY A 44 -26.06 -3.02 -10.68
C GLY A 44 -26.78 -4.32 -11.04
N LEU A 45 -26.77 -5.30 -10.13
CA LEU A 45 -27.48 -6.56 -10.29
C LEU A 45 -29.01 -6.36 -10.35
N GLY A 46 -29.55 -5.48 -9.49
CA GLY A 46 -30.95 -5.10 -9.51
C GLY A 46 -31.37 -4.45 -10.83
N ILE A 47 -30.55 -3.55 -11.38
CA ILE A 47 -30.81 -2.92 -12.68
C ILE A 47 -30.80 -3.96 -13.80
N MET A 48 -29.84 -4.90 -13.81
CA MET A 48 -29.79 -5.94 -14.84
C MET A 48 -31.01 -6.87 -14.79
N ILE A 49 -31.40 -7.33 -13.59
CA ILE A 49 -32.60 -8.16 -13.40
C ILE A 49 -33.85 -7.38 -13.82
N GLY A 50 -33.98 -6.13 -13.37
CA GLY A 50 -35.10 -5.26 -13.73
C GLY A 50 -35.19 -5.01 -15.23
N ALA A 51 -34.05 -4.81 -15.91
CA ALA A 51 -33.99 -4.63 -17.36
C ALA A 51 -34.46 -5.88 -18.12
N ILE A 52 -34.09 -7.08 -17.66
CA ILE A 52 -34.57 -8.35 -18.23
C ILE A 52 -36.08 -8.49 -18.04
N LEU A 53 -36.59 -8.26 -16.82
CA LEU A 53 -38.02 -8.37 -16.53
C LEU A 53 -38.84 -7.35 -17.36
N TYR A 54 -38.36 -6.11 -17.44
CA TYR A 54 -38.99 -5.07 -18.23
C TYR A 54 -39.04 -5.39 -19.72
N ALA A 55 -37.94 -5.93 -20.28
CA ALA A 55 -37.89 -6.34 -21.68
C ALA A 55 -38.94 -7.41 -22.03
N ASN A 56 -39.17 -8.35 -21.12
CA ASN A 56 -40.20 -9.39 -21.29
C ASN A 56 -41.63 -8.81 -21.27
N MET A 57 -41.87 -7.72 -20.53
CA MET A 57 -43.20 -7.08 -20.46
C MET A 57 -43.47 -6.10 -21.60
N ALA A 58 -42.47 -5.32 -22.00
CA ALA A 58 -42.61 -4.23 -22.97
C ALA A 58 -42.49 -4.68 -24.45
N GLY A 59 -42.16 -5.95 -24.70
CA GLY A 59 -42.00 -6.49 -26.05
C GLY A 59 -40.83 -5.83 -26.80
N VAL A 60 -40.97 -5.68 -28.12
CA VAL A 60 -39.90 -5.20 -29.02
C VAL A 60 -39.41 -3.79 -28.65
N GLN A 61 -40.29 -2.93 -28.14
CA GLN A 61 -39.94 -1.56 -27.74
C GLN A 61 -39.07 -1.51 -26.47
N GLY A 62 -39.08 -2.57 -25.66
CA GLY A 62 -38.26 -2.71 -24.46
C GLY A 62 -36.76 -2.96 -24.72
N TRP A 63 -36.39 -3.29 -25.96
CA TRP A 63 -35.01 -3.67 -26.30
C TRP A 63 -33.98 -2.57 -26.03
N MET A 64 -34.31 -1.29 -26.26
CA MET A 64 -33.40 -0.19 -25.95
C MET A 64 -33.12 -0.09 -24.44
N TRP A 65 -34.16 -0.24 -23.61
CA TRP A 65 -34.02 -0.20 -22.15
C TRP A 65 -33.26 -1.40 -21.61
N PHE A 66 -33.40 -2.55 -22.25
CA PHE A 66 -32.59 -3.73 -21.95
C PHE A 66 -31.10 -3.47 -22.18
N LEU A 67 -30.73 -2.95 -23.36
CA LEU A 67 -29.33 -2.62 -23.66
C LEU A 67 -28.77 -1.55 -22.72
N PHE A 68 -29.57 -0.53 -22.41
CA PHE A 68 -29.18 0.51 -21.47
C PHE A 68 -28.98 -0.05 -20.05
N GLY A 69 -29.90 -0.90 -19.60
CA GLY A 69 -29.81 -1.56 -18.29
C GLY A 69 -28.60 -2.48 -18.17
N LEU A 70 -28.27 -3.24 -19.21
CA LEU A 70 -27.05 -4.04 -19.26
C LEU A 70 -25.79 -3.17 -19.22
N PHE A 71 -25.77 -2.06 -19.97
CA PHE A 71 -24.62 -1.16 -19.99
C PHE A 71 -24.40 -0.47 -18.64
N ILE A 72 -25.43 0.15 -18.07
CA ILE A 72 -25.34 0.82 -16.77
C ILE A 72 -25.10 -0.18 -15.63
N GLY A 73 -25.79 -1.33 -15.66
CA GLY A 73 -25.62 -2.39 -14.67
C GLY A 73 -24.20 -2.95 -14.64
N SER A 74 -23.61 -3.22 -15.81
CA SER A 74 -22.23 -3.71 -15.91
C SER A 74 -21.20 -2.68 -15.45
N LEU A 75 -21.39 -1.39 -15.76
CA LEU A 75 -20.52 -0.31 -15.25
C LEU A 75 -20.55 -0.21 -13.73
N LEU A 76 -21.75 -0.22 -13.12
CA LEU A 76 -21.91 -0.20 -11.67
C LEU A 76 -21.25 -1.39 -10.98
N MET A 77 -21.43 -2.60 -11.52
CA MET A 77 -20.77 -3.80 -10.99
C MET A 77 -19.25 -3.72 -11.13
N ARG A 78 -18.73 -3.17 -12.24
CA ARG A 78 -17.29 -2.98 -12.44
C ARG A 78 -16.70 -2.04 -11.37
N GLU A 79 -17.30 -0.87 -11.18
CA GLU A 79 -16.85 0.10 -10.17
C GLU A 79 -17.01 -0.47 -8.74
N GLY A 80 -18.09 -1.23 -8.48
CA GLY A 80 -18.28 -1.96 -7.24
C GLY A 80 -17.19 -3.00 -6.99
N GLY A 81 -16.78 -3.73 -8.02
CA GLY A 81 -15.69 -4.70 -7.96
C GLY A 81 -14.34 -4.05 -7.67
N VAL A 82 -14.02 -2.93 -8.32
CA VAL A 82 -12.81 -2.14 -8.06
C VAL A 82 -12.80 -1.64 -6.62
N ALA A 83 -13.90 -1.07 -6.13
CA ALA A 83 -14.00 -0.60 -4.74
C ALA A 83 -13.76 -1.71 -3.71
N ILE A 84 -14.25 -2.93 -3.96
CA ILE A 84 -13.99 -4.10 -3.10
C ILE A 84 -12.51 -4.50 -3.16
N GLN A 85 -11.90 -4.54 -4.34
CA GLN A 85 -10.48 -4.88 -4.48
C GLN A 85 -9.59 -3.86 -3.76
N GLU A 86 -9.87 -2.56 -3.90
CA GLU A 86 -9.16 -1.51 -3.19
C GLU A 86 -9.34 -1.60 -1.67
N SER A 87 -10.53 -1.98 -1.18
CA SER A 87 -10.74 -2.17 0.26
C SER A 87 -9.83 -3.27 0.82
N ARG A 88 -9.51 -4.30 0.03
CA ARG A 88 -8.59 -5.38 0.43
C ARG A 88 -7.14 -4.94 0.41
N SER A 89 -6.76 -4.01 -0.47
CA SER A 89 -5.39 -3.46 -0.48
C SER A 89 -5.16 -2.45 0.64
N ILE A 90 -6.17 -1.67 1.04
CA ILE A 90 -6.10 -0.76 2.20
C ILE A 90 -5.91 -1.51 3.52
N ALA A 91 -6.44 -2.73 3.63
CA ALA A 91 -6.35 -3.56 4.83
C ALA A 91 -4.93 -3.97 5.23
N ILE A 92 -3.95 -3.74 4.35
CA ILE A 92 -2.55 -4.06 4.56
C ILE A 92 -1.75 -2.76 4.34
N PRO A 93 -1.83 -1.77 5.26
CA PRO A 93 -1.02 -0.58 5.15
C PRO A 93 0.46 -0.98 5.26
N GLY A 94 1.25 -0.59 4.25
CA GLY A 94 2.65 -1.00 4.15
C GLY A 94 2.87 -2.28 3.35
N GLY A 95 4.09 -2.82 3.42
CA GLY A 95 4.53 -3.87 2.49
C GLY A 95 4.08 -5.30 2.85
N GLY A 96 2.95 -5.48 3.54
CA GLY A 96 2.51 -6.82 3.95
C GLY A 96 2.72 -7.12 5.43
N ARG A 97 2.67 -8.42 5.76
CA ARG A 97 3.16 -8.89 7.04
C ARG A 97 4.67 -8.66 7.06
N TYR A 98 5.18 -8.15 8.18
CA TYR A 98 6.60 -7.94 8.36
C TYR A 98 7.21 -9.24 8.87
N LYS A 99 8.12 -9.82 8.10
CA LYS A 99 8.95 -10.92 8.59
C LYS A 99 10.16 -10.30 9.28
N VAL A 100 10.45 -10.77 10.48
CA VAL A 100 11.55 -10.26 11.29
C VAL A 100 12.77 -11.11 10.98
N PHE A 101 13.80 -10.47 10.45
CA PHE A 101 15.08 -11.08 10.12
C PHE A 101 16.15 -10.65 11.10
N VAL A 102 17.15 -11.50 11.22
CA VAL A 102 18.31 -11.31 12.08
C VAL A 102 19.55 -11.38 11.21
N LYS A 103 20.40 -10.36 11.33
CA LYS A 103 21.71 -10.31 10.70
C LYS A 103 22.75 -10.86 11.67
N LEU A 104 23.27 -12.04 11.35
CA LEU A 104 24.40 -12.62 12.04
C LEU A 104 25.69 -12.09 11.42
N THR A 105 26.62 -11.67 12.26
CA THR A 105 27.97 -11.27 11.89
C THR A 105 28.96 -12.11 12.67
N CYS A 106 30.10 -12.44 12.05
CA CYS A 106 31.19 -13.06 12.77
C CYS A 106 31.72 -12.15 13.89
N SER A 107 32.11 -12.74 15.03
CA SER A 107 32.79 -11.99 16.10
C SER A 107 34.14 -11.42 15.67
N ASN A 108 34.82 -12.11 14.72
CA ASN A 108 36.09 -11.63 14.18
C ASN A 108 35.82 -10.60 13.06
N PRO A 109 36.23 -9.31 13.24
CA PRO A 109 35.99 -8.26 12.25
C PRO A 109 36.69 -8.51 10.92
N ASP A 110 37.79 -9.26 10.90
CA ASP A 110 38.60 -9.50 9.69
C ASP A 110 37.95 -10.50 8.71
N CYS A 111 37.03 -11.33 9.20
CA CYS A 111 36.41 -12.39 8.41
C CYS A 111 35.28 -11.88 7.49
N GLY A 112 34.54 -10.84 7.91
CA GLY A 112 33.46 -10.22 7.13
C GLY A 112 32.27 -11.14 6.80
N TYR A 113 32.09 -12.27 7.49
CA TYR A 113 30.96 -13.17 7.25
C TYR A 113 29.64 -12.57 7.77
N ILE A 114 28.62 -12.60 6.91
CA ILE A 114 27.28 -12.10 7.18
C ILE A 114 26.27 -13.15 6.73
N GLU A 115 25.31 -13.47 7.60
CA GLU A 115 24.19 -14.35 7.29
C GLU A 115 22.89 -13.69 7.73
N ILE A 116 21.83 -13.82 6.93
CA ILE A 116 20.50 -13.30 7.24
C ILE A 116 19.56 -14.48 7.37
N ARG A 117 18.86 -14.57 8.51
CA ARG A 117 17.85 -15.62 8.76
C ARG A 117 16.64 -15.07 9.48
N GLU A 118 15.56 -15.85 9.49
CA GLU A 118 14.36 -15.51 10.25
C GLU A 118 14.63 -15.57 11.77
N ARG A 119 14.06 -14.61 12.50
CA ARG A 119 14.23 -14.48 13.95
C ARG A 119 13.54 -15.63 14.67
N LYS A 120 14.21 -16.18 15.68
CA LYS A 120 13.59 -17.07 16.67
C LYS A 120 13.19 -16.28 17.92
N ASP A 121 12.17 -16.77 18.62
CA ASP A 121 11.69 -16.14 19.84
C ASP A 121 12.80 -16.07 20.90
N GLY A 122 12.90 -14.92 21.58
CA GLY A 122 13.92 -14.68 22.62
C GLY A 122 15.27 -14.16 22.11
N GLU A 123 15.48 -14.04 20.79
CA GLU A 123 16.75 -13.51 20.24
C GLU A 123 16.88 -12.00 20.43
N TYR A 124 18.07 -11.49 20.76
CA TYR A 124 18.32 -10.05 20.95
C TYR A 124 19.65 -9.59 20.32
N VAL A 125 19.76 -8.29 20.06
CA VAL A 125 20.98 -7.70 19.46
C VAL A 125 22.15 -7.79 20.43
N GLY A 126 23.29 -8.29 19.95
CA GLY A 126 24.49 -8.56 20.74
C GLY A 126 24.55 -9.97 21.34
N GLN A 127 23.52 -10.81 21.12
CA GLN A 127 23.56 -12.19 21.57
C GLN A 127 24.60 -13.00 20.77
N VAL A 128 25.45 -13.72 21.49
CA VAL A 128 26.41 -14.67 20.93
C VAL A 128 25.71 -16.02 20.79
N LEU A 129 25.71 -16.57 19.58
CA LEU A 129 25.12 -17.87 19.29
C LEU A 129 26.17 -18.98 19.44
N ASP A 130 25.72 -20.20 19.75
CA ASP A 130 26.57 -21.39 19.78
C ASP A 130 27.01 -21.85 18.38
N ALA A 131 26.44 -21.26 17.33
CA ALA A 131 26.85 -21.49 15.96
C ALA A 131 28.21 -20.84 15.66
N THR A 132 29.07 -21.59 14.98
CA THR A 132 30.41 -21.14 14.56
C THR A 132 30.40 -20.66 13.12
N CYS A 133 31.26 -19.68 12.84
CA CYS A 133 31.44 -19.14 11.50
C CYS A 133 32.09 -20.18 10.59
N PRO A 134 31.51 -20.50 9.43
CA PRO A 134 32.05 -21.52 8.53
C PRO A 134 33.41 -21.15 7.92
N LYS A 135 33.81 -19.87 7.97
CA LYS A 135 35.07 -19.39 7.40
C LYS A 135 36.25 -19.41 8.39
N CYS A 136 36.02 -19.08 9.66
CA CYS A 136 37.10 -18.88 10.64
C CYS A 136 36.87 -19.59 11.98
N GLY A 137 35.76 -20.31 12.15
CA GLY A 137 35.43 -21.03 13.38
C GLY A 137 35.04 -20.16 14.59
N SER A 138 35.13 -18.83 14.47
CA SER A 138 34.73 -17.89 15.53
C SER A 138 33.21 -17.90 15.75
N LYS A 139 32.75 -17.50 16.95
CA LYS A 139 31.31 -17.45 17.26
C LYS A 139 30.57 -16.40 16.42
N LEU A 140 29.30 -16.68 16.11
CA LEU A 140 28.41 -15.73 15.44
C LEU A 140 27.69 -14.84 16.47
N VAL A 141 27.49 -13.57 16.14
CA VAL A 141 26.81 -12.58 16.97
C VAL A 141 25.68 -11.94 16.19
N ILE A 142 24.56 -11.69 16.86
CA ILE A 142 23.45 -10.94 16.29
C ILE A 142 23.82 -9.44 16.22
N SER A 143 24.11 -8.92 15.03
CA SER A 143 24.44 -7.50 14.83
C SER A 143 23.21 -6.61 14.73
N ALA A 144 22.16 -7.09 14.09
CA ALA A 144 20.95 -6.31 13.84
C ALA A 144 19.73 -7.23 13.75
N ILE A 145 18.60 -6.69 14.20
CA ILE A 145 17.28 -7.27 13.98
C ILE A 145 16.50 -6.24 13.17
N PHE A 146 15.99 -6.64 12.02
CA PHE A 146 15.27 -5.75 11.11
C PHE A 146 14.06 -6.47 10.53
N SER A 147 13.05 -5.69 10.16
CA SER A 147 11.82 -6.21 9.58
C SER A 147 11.79 -5.91 8.09
N GLU A 148 11.70 -6.94 7.25
CA GLU A 148 11.44 -6.75 5.83
C GLU A 148 9.97 -7.04 5.51
N PRO A 149 9.33 -6.17 4.70
CA PRO A 149 7.98 -6.42 4.24
C PRO A 149 7.94 -7.57 3.22
N GLU A 150 6.95 -8.45 3.30
CA GLU A 150 6.71 -9.53 2.32
C GLU A 150 6.57 -9.04 0.87
N LYS A 151 6.09 -7.81 0.68
CA LYS A 151 5.94 -7.13 -0.61
C LYS A 151 6.79 -5.88 -0.59
N LYS A 152 7.65 -5.71 -1.60
CA LYS A 152 8.30 -4.43 -1.86
C LYS A 152 7.22 -3.35 -1.86
N ILE A 153 7.35 -2.39 -0.96
CA ILE A 153 6.46 -1.23 -0.90
C ILE A 153 6.67 -0.51 -2.22
N LYS A 154 5.83 -0.79 -3.21
CA LYS A 154 5.56 0.21 -4.23
C LYS A 154 4.98 1.33 -3.39
N THR A 155 5.68 2.46 -3.33
CA THR A 155 5.05 3.69 -2.90
C THR A 155 3.88 3.85 -3.85
N ILE A 156 2.71 3.36 -3.43
CA ILE A 156 1.44 3.84 -3.92
C ILE A 156 1.54 5.28 -3.47
N GLY A 157 2.10 6.14 -4.32
CA GLY A 157 2.18 7.57 -4.06
C GLY A 157 0.79 7.90 -3.60
N MET A 158 0.67 8.33 -2.33
CA MET A 158 -0.61 8.43 -1.63
C MET A 158 -1.61 8.89 -2.68
N PRO A 159 -2.61 8.06 -3.07
CA PRO A 159 -3.59 8.57 -3.99
C PRO A 159 -4.09 9.79 -3.24
N ILE A 160 -3.81 10.97 -3.79
CA ILE A 160 -4.18 12.23 -3.19
C ILE A 160 -5.68 12.08 -3.20
N LEU A 161 -6.26 11.58 -2.11
CA LEU A 161 -7.68 11.36 -2.04
C LEU A 161 -8.18 12.79 -2.13
N PRO A 162 -8.83 13.19 -3.25
CA PRO A 162 -9.52 14.45 -3.21
C PRO A 162 -10.53 14.26 -2.09
N THR A 163 -10.28 14.95 -0.97
CA THR A 163 -11.23 15.06 0.14
C THR A 163 -12.59 15.24 -0.51
N MET A 164 -13.50 14.29 -0.24
CA MET A 164 -14.85 14.22 -0.82
C MET A 164 -15.68 15.42 -0.34
N GLY A 165 -15.33 16.58 -0.85
CA GLY A 165 -15.93 17.88 -0.62
C GLY A 165 -15.70 18.67 -1.89
N GLN A 166 -16.58 18.43 -2.87
CA GLN A 166 -16.83 19.36 -3.97
C GLN A 166 -15.66 19.59 -4.95
N VAL A 167 -14.97 18.53 -5.36
CA VAL A 167 -14.04 18.64 -6.49
C VAL A 167 -14.85 18.50 -7.77
N SER A 168 -15.18 19.64 -8.39
CA SER A 168 -15.86 19.72 -9.69
C SER A 168 -15.26 18.72 -10.69
N LEU A 169 -16.12 18.06 -11.48
CA LEU A 169 -15.76 17.04 -12.47
C LEU A 169 -14.58 17.49 -13.36
N ILE A 170 -14.49 18.80 -13.64
CA ILE A 170 -13.40 19.44 -14.39
C ILE A 170 -12.04 19.33 -13.67
N ARG A 171 -12.00 19.50 -12.35
CA ARG A 171 -10.76 19.34 -11.56
C ARG A 171 -10.33 17.88 -11.49
N LEU A 172 -11.28 16.95 -11.41
CA LEU A 172 -11.01 15.51 -11.47
C LEU A 172 -10.37 15.12 -12.81
N LEU A 173 -10.91 15.67 -13.91
CA LEU A 173 -10.36 15.49 -15.25
C LEU A 173 -8.98 16.15 -15.39
N GLY A 174 -8.79 17.32 -14.79
CA GLY A 174 -7.49 17.99 -14.69
C GLY A 174 -6.45 17.19 -13.93
N TYR A 175 -6.82 16.54 -12.83
CA TYR A 175 -5.93 15.62 -12.10
C TYR A 175 -5.56 14.41 -12.94
N TYR A 176 -6.52 13.81 -13.65
CA TYR A 176 -6.27 12.66 -14.51
C TYR A 176 -5.31 13.00 -15.67
N ILE A 177 -5.49 14.17 -16.30
CA ILE A 177 -4.57 14.68 -17.33
C ILE A 177 -3.17 14.94 -16.74
N LEU A 178 -3.09 15.59 -15.58
CA LEU A 178 -1.81 15.83 -14.90
C LEU A 178 -1.06 14.54 -14.58
N ASP A 179 -1.79 13.49 -14.17
CA ASP A 179 -1.21 12.20 -13.85
C ASP A 179 -0.71 11.47 -15.11
N LEU A 180 -1.46 11.57 -16.22
CA LEU A 180 -1.05 11.07 -17.53
C LEU A 180 0.24 11.76 -18.06
N PHE A 181 0.44 13.04 -17.74
CA PHE A 181 1.64 13.80 -18.12
C PHE A 181 2.76 13.79 -17.07
N SER A 182 2.55 13.18 -15.91
CA SER A 182 3.59 13.01 -14.88
C SER A 182 4.85 12.26 -15.37
N PRO A 183 4.77 11.23 -16.25
CA PRO A 183 5.95 10.55 -16.78
C PRO A 183 6.77 11.46 -17.69
N PHE A 184 6.09 12.28 -18.50
CA PHE A 184 6.75 13.25 -19.38
C PHE A 184 7.49 14.31 -18.57
N LYS A 185 6.90 14.82 -17.48
CA LYS A 185 7.56 15.80 -16.61
C LYS A 185 8.81 15.22 -15.92
N MET A 186 8.79 13.94 -15.55
CA MET A 186 9.97 13.23 -15.03
C MET A 186 11.05 13.06 -16.12
N ALA A 187 10.66 12.67 -17.34
CA ALA A 187 11.57 12.55 -18.48
C ALA A 187 12.25 13.89 -18.81
N PHE A 188 11.49 14.98 -18.88
CA PHE A 188 12.03 16.33 -19.11
C PHE A 188 12.98 16.79 -17.99
N ARG A 189 12.73 16.38 -16.74
CA ARG A 189 13.61 16.71 -15.61
C ARG A 189 14.96 15.97 -15.71
N LEU A 190 14.96 14.74 -16.21
CA LEU A 190 16.20 13.99 -16.46
C LEU A 190 17.00 14.59 -17.61
N VAL A 191 16.34 14.94 -18.72
CA VAL A 191 16.97 15.63 -19.86
C VAL A 191 17.58 16.96 -19.43
N LYS A 192 16.85 17.77 -18.65
CA LYS A 192 17.36 19.06 -18.13
C LYS A 192 18.56 18.89 -17.20
N ARG A 193 18.65 17.79 -16.44
CA ARG A 193 19.81 17.49 -15.60
C ARG A 193 21.02 17.05 -16.44
N GLY A 194 20.80 16.37 -17.57
CA GLY A 194 21.85 16.04 -18.53
C GLY A 194 22.51 17.30 -19.11
N PHE A 195 21.70 18.20 -19.68
CA PHE A 195 22.19 19.47 -20.24
C PHE A 195 22.93 20.36 -19.24
N LYS A 196 22.58 20.29 -17.95
CA LYS A 196 23.28 21.09 -16.93
C LYS A 196 24.67 20.53 -16.62
N ARG A 197 24.86 19.21 -16.70
CA ARG A 197 26.18 18.57 -16.48
C ARG A 197 27.14 18.85 -17.63
N GLU A 198 26.70 18.77 -18.87
CA GLU A 198 27.53 19.12 -20.05
C GLU A 198 28.01 20.57 -20.03
N LYS A 199 27.24 21.49 -19.42
CA LYS A 199 27.61 22.90 -19.30
C LYS A 199 28.54 23.21 -18.13
N GLU A 200 28.73 22.27 -17.21
CA GLU A 200 29.67 22.37 -16.08
C GLU A 200 31.01 21.67 -16.38
N GLU A 201 31.07 20.85 -17.44
CA GLU A 201 32.26 20.14 -17.92
C GLU A 201 32.99 20.86 -19.08
N HIS A 202 32.44 21.97 -19.57
CA HIS A 202 33.04 22.87 -20.56
C HIS A 202 33.33 24.24 -19.95
#